data_AF-A0A4Q7DZ54-F1
#
_entry.id   AF-A0A4Q7DZ54-F1
#
_cell.length_a   1.000
_cell.length_b   1.000
_cell.length_c   1.000
_cell.angle_alpha   90.00
_cell.angle_beta   90.00
_cell.angle_gamma   90.00
#
_symmetry.space_group_name_H-M   'P 1'
#
loop_
_entity.id
_entity.type
_entity.pdbx_description
1 polymer ?
#
loop_
_entity_poly.entity_id
_entity_poly.type
_entity_poly.pdbx_seq_one_letter_code
_entity_poly.pdbx_strand_id
1 'polypeptide(L)'
;MSYPRSAFAEQNSEHLWQLIEDYPLATVITSEPDCQLVHMPLSLNQDKTQLLGHANLANPLTQLKSAQLRVLFRGPDAYLSPTQVAGIMLPTWDYATVHINGQLREITHPDDKYAAMQRQLKQFESPANPWEMSMLSENQIAKLFSQLFFFSIEITLMTGTFKLSQNKNNDTRQAIAHLLETQGNPLSRYYQQKTGRSAPRSAQ
;
A
#
# COMPACT_ATOMS: atom_id res chain seq x y z
N MET A 1 25.65 2.09 3.16
CA MET A 1 25.00 1.98 1.83
C MET A 1 23.54 2.36 2.00
N SER A 2 22.98 3.23 1.14
CA SER A 2 21.55 3.60 1.21
C SER A 2 20.71 2.63 0.36
N TYR A 3 19.62 2.12 0.93
CA TYR A 3 18.60 1.37 0.21
C TYR A 3 17.25 2.10 0.35
N PRO A 4 16.47 2.29 -0.74
CA PRO A 4 16.81 1.93 -2.12
C PRO A 4 17.96 2.79 -2.69
N ARG A 5 18.49 2.40 -3.87
CA ARG A 5 19.37 3.31 -4.63
C ARG A 5 18.60 4.57 -4.97
N SER A 6 19.25 5.74 -4.89
CA SER A 6 18.61 7.04 -5.10
C SER A 6 17.86 7.16 -6.43
N ALA A 7 18.36 6.56 -7.50
CA ALA A 7 17.72 6.54 -8.82
C ALA A 7 16.35 5.82 -8.85
N PHE A 8 16.05 4.99 -7.85
CA PHE A 8 14.80 4.23 -7.72
C PHE A 8 13.97 4.67 -6.50
N ALA A 9 14.47 5.62 -5.72
CA ALA A 9 13.73 6.17 -4.61
C ALA A 9 12.58 7.03 -5.14
N GLU A 10 11.37 6.76 -4.67
CA GLU A 10 10.21 7.63 -4.91
C GLU A 10 10.02 8.53 -3.69
N GLN A 11 9.98 9.84 -3.94
CA GLN A 11 9.82 10.87 -2.91
C GLN A 11 8.50 11.62 -3.03
N ASN A 12 7.78 11.49 -4.15
CA ASN A 12 6.47 12.12 -4.28
C ASN A 12 5.46 11.39 -3.39
N SER A 13 5.03 12.03 -2.30
CA SER A 13 4.08 11.48 -1.33
C SER A 13 2.75 11.05 -1.97
N GLU A 14 2.26 11.75 -2.99
CA GLU A 14 1.02 11.38 -3.67
C GLU A 14 1.14 10.01 -4.34
N HIS A 15 2.29 9.71 -4.96
CA HIS A 15 2.53 8.40 -5.55
C HIS A 15 2.60 7.29 -4.49
N LEU A 16 3.16 7.60 -3.31
CA LEU A 16 3.25 6.64 -2.21
C LEU A 16 1.86 6.36 -1.63
N TRP A 17 1.06 7.41 -1.41
CA TRP A 17 -0.32 7.28 -0.95
C TRP A 17 -1.18 6.51 -1.94
N GLN A 18 -1.05 6.81 -3.23
CA GLN A 18 -1.77 6.10 -4.29
C GLN A 18 -1.42 4.60 -4.29
N LEU A 19 -0.14 4.24 -4.14
CA LEU A 19 0.25 2.82 -4.04
C LEU A 19 -0.38 2.14 -2.82
N ILE A 20 -0.36 2.79 -1.66
CA ILE A 20 -0.99 2.26 -0.43
C ILE A 20 -2.49 2.06 -0.65
N GLU A 21 -3.16 3.00 -1.29
CA GLU A 21 -4.60 2.97 -1.53
C GLU A 21 -5.01 1.88 -2.53
N ASP A 22 -4.22 1.67 -3.57
CA ASP A 22 -4.50 0.65 -4.59
C ASP A 22 -4.07 -0.77 -4.19
N TYR A 23 -3.11 -0.89 -3.26
CA TYR A 23 -2.58 -2.17 -2.80
C TYR A 23 -2.63 -2.27 -1.26
N PRO A 24 -3.83 -2.19 -0.64
CA PRO A 24 -3.96 -1.95 0.80
C PRO A 24 -3.63 -3.15 1.69
N LEU A 25 -3.49 -4.36 1.12
CA LEU A 25 -3.08 -5.55 1.86
C LEU A 25 -1.59 -5.45 2.20
N ALA A 26 -1.30 -4.93 3.38
CA ALA A 26 0.05 -4.72 3.85
C ALA A 26 0.65 -5.99 4.47
N THR A 27 1.98 -6.04 4.51
CA THR A 27 2.74 -6.91 5.41
C THR A 27 3.28 -6.08 6.57
N VAL A 28 2.78 -6.34 7.77
CA VAL A 28 3.26 -5.75 9.01
C VAL A 28 4.32 -6.67 9.60
N ILE A 29 5.47 -6.10 9.94
CA ILE A 29 6.64 -6.80 10.46
C ILE A 29 6.88 -6.29 11.87
N THR A 30 6.78 -7.18 12.86
CA THR A 30 7.00 -6.83 14.26
C THR A 30 8.50 -6.67 14.56
N SER A 31 8.84 -5.86 15.57
CA SER A 31 10.24 -5.61 15.95
C SER A 31 10.77 -6.57 17.03
N GLU A 32 9.98 -7.56 17.44
CA GLU A 32 10.39 -8.59 18.39
C GLU A 32 11.44 -9.54 17.79
N PRO A 33 12.21 -10.28 18.61
CA PRO A 33 13.29 -11.17 18.14
C PRO A 33 12.86 -12.16 17.04
N ASP A 34 11.64 -12.68 17.13
CA ASP A 34 11.09 -13.64 16.16
C ASP A 34 10.50 -12.96 14.90
N CYS A 35 10.46 -11.62 14.85
CA CYS A 35 10.05 -10.81 13.68
C CYS A 35 8.81 -11.36 12.97
N GLN A 36 7.69 -11.42 13.67
CA GLN A 36 6.47 -11.99 13.12
C GLN A 36 5.94 -11.16 11.94
N LEU A 37 5.41 -11.87 10.95
CA LEU A 37 4.82 -11.28 9.74
C LEU A 37 3.30 -11.43 9.80
N VAL A 38 2.59 -10.32 9.66
CA VAL A 38 1.13 -10.30 9.66
C VAL A 38 0.64 -9.61 8.40
N HIS A 39 -0.22 -10.29 7.65
CA HIS A 39 -0.85 -9.71 6.46
C HIS A 39 -2.22 -9.16 6.82
N MET A 40 -2.47 -7.89 6.52
CA MET A 40 -3.75 -7.26 6.81
C MET A 40 -4.03 -6.02 5.96
N PRO A 41 -5.30 -5.74 5.65
CA PRO A 41 -5.68 -4.48 5.02
C PRO A 41 -5.43 -3.30 5.98
N LEU A 42 -4.75 -2.29 5.48
CA LEU A 42 -4.55 -1.01 6.17
C LEU A 42 -5.01 0.13 5.26
N SER A 43 -5.51 1.20 5.88
CA SER A 43 -5.94 2.41 5.14
C SER A 43 -5.25 3.65 5.71
N LEU A 44 -4.92 4.62 4.88
CA LEU A 44 -4.45 5.92 5.36
C LEU A 44 -5.62 6.66 6.03
N ASN A 45 -5.36 7.31 7.17
CA ASN A 45 -6.29 8.29 7.73
C ASN A 45 -6.48 9.49 6.78
N GLN A 46 -7.36 10.44 7.14
CA GLN A 46 -7.66 11.57 6.28
C GLN A 46 -6.43 12.44 5.99
N ASP A 47 -5.61 12.70 7.02
CA ASP A 47 -4.43 13.57 6.91
C ASP A 47 -3.17 12.85 6.38
N LYS A 48 -3.29 11.56 6.03
CA LYS A 48 -2.20 10.70 5.53
C LYS A 48 -1.01 10.58 6.49
N THR A 49 -1.22 10.76 7.78
CA THR A 49 -0.22 10.68 8.84
C THR A 49 -0.20 9.34 9.56
N GLN A 50 -1.28 8.55 9.43
CA GLN A 50 -1.44 7.27 10.11
C GLN A 50 -2.02 6.21 9.18
N LEU A 51 -1.65 4.95 9.43
CA LEU A 51 -2.37 3.79 8.90
C LEU A 51 -3.37 3.29 9.95
N LEU A 52 -4.60 3.00 9.53
CA LEU A 52 -5.68 2.49 10.35
C LEU A 52 -5.95 1.03 10.03
N GLY A 53 -6.07 0.22 11.07
CA GLY A 53 -6.31 -1.21 10.98
C GLY A 53 -7.12 -1.74 12.15
N HIS A 54 -7.59 -2.97 11.99
CA HIS A 54 -8.17 -3.74 13.07
C HIS A 54 -7.79 -5.21 12.90
N ALA A 55 -7.77 -5.95 14.00
CA ALA A 55 -7.49 -7.38 14.01
C ALA A 55 -8.32 -8.10 15.08
N ASN A 56 -8.41 -9.42 15.00
CA ASN A 56 -8.95 -10.20 16.12
C ASN A 56 -8.02 -10.09 17.34
N LEU A 57 -8.55 -10.41 18.53
CA LEU A 57 -7.79 -10.28 19.78
C LEU A 57 -6.60 -11.24 19.89
N ALA A 58 -6.60 -12.35 19.13
CA ALA A 58 -5.51 -13.32 19.09
C ALA A 58 -4.34 -12.90 18.18
N ASN A 59 -4.49 -11.79 17.44
CA ASN A 59 -3.46 -11.31 16.54
C ASN A 59 -2.21 -10.88 17.32
N PRO A 60 -0.99 -11.20 16.87
CA PRO A 60 0.21 -10.86 17.61
C PRO A 60 0.41 -9.36 17.90
N LEU A 61 -0.14 -8.48 17.07
CA LEU A 61 -0.07 -7.04 17.30
C LEU A 61 -0.70 -6.61 18.63
N THR A 62 -1.61 -7.41 19.21
CA THR A 62 -2.23 -7.11 20.51
C THR A 62 -1.25 -7.16 21.68
N GLN A 63 -0.15 -7.91 21.54
CA GLN A 63 0.91 -8.01 22.55
C GLN A 63 1.91 -6.85 22.46
N LEU A 64 1.93 -6.11 21.36
CA LEU A 64 2.94 -5.11 21.03
C LEU A 64 2.52 -3.68 21.40
N LYS A 65 1.81 -3.53 22.52
CA LYS A 65 1.24 -2.24 22.93
C LYS A 65 2.31 -1.14 22.91
N SER A 66 2.16 -0.19 21.99
CA SER A 66 3.13 0.89 21.78
C SER A 66 4.52 0.45 21.31
N ALA A 67 4.59 -0.49 20.36
CA ALA A 67 5.85 -0.88 19.69
C ALA A 67 6.12 -0.14 18.38
N GLN A 68 7.41 0.04 18.08
CA GLN A 68 7.86 0.36 16.73
C GLN A 68 7.70 -0.87 15.84
N LEU A 69 7.27 -0.68 14.60
CA LEU A 69 7.12 -1.74 13.62
C LEU A 69 7.41 -1.24 12.22
N ARG A 70 7.50 -2.18 11.27
CA ARG A 70 7.64 -1.87 9.85
C ARG A 70 6.43 -2.36 9.08
N VAL A 71 6.05 -1.64 8.03
CA VAL A 71 4.95 -2.00 7.15
C VAL A 71 5.42 -1.95 5.71
N LEU A 72 5.12 -2.99 4.94
CA LEU A 72 5.38 -3.09 3.51
C LEU A 72 4.06 -3.12 2.75
N PHE A 73 3.89 -2.18 1.83
CA PHE A 73 2.90 -2.25 0.76
C PHE A 73 3.63 -2.65 -0.52
N ARG A 74 3.18 -3.76 -1.13
CA ARG A 74 3.75 -4.28 -2.37
C ARG A 74 2.78 -3.95 -3.52
N GLY A 75 3.22 -3.06 -4.39
CA GLY A 75 2.54 -2.76 -5.64
C GLY A 75 2.83 -3.82 -6.72
N PRO A 76 2.54 -3.51 -7.99
CA PRO A 76 2.77 -4.44 -9.07
C PRO A 76 4.25 -4.57 -9.38
N ASP A 77 4.59 -5.62 -10.09
CA ASP A 77 5.93 -5.93 -10.54
C ASP A 77 5.91 -6.61 -11.91
N ALA A 78 7.08 -6.69 -12.55
CA ALA A 78 7.25 -7.35 -13.82
C ALA A 78 8.69 -7.81 -14.01
N TYR A 79 8.84 -9.03 -14.52
CA TYR A 79 10.08 -9.48 -15.14
C TYR A 79 10.19 -8.91 -16.56
N LEU A 80 11.36 -8.38 -16.90
CA LEU A 80 11.65 -7.82 -18.22
C LEU A 80 12.81 -8.60 -18.86
N SER A 81 12.52 -9.24 -19.99
CA SER A 81 13.52 -9.97 -20.79
C SER A 81 14.18 -9.06 -21.84
N PRO A 82 15.50 -9.17 -22.07
CA PRO A 82 16.19 -8.56 -23.22
C PRO A 82 15.56 -8.92 -24.57
N THR A 83 14.92 -10.08 -24.68
CA THR A 83 14.29 -10.55 -25.92
C THR A 83 12.97 -9.84 -26.26
N GLN A 84 12.40 -9.10 -25.30
CA GLN A 84 11.10 -8.45 -25.45
C GLN A 84 11.22 -6.94 -25.69
N VAL A 85 12.30 -6.31 -25.22
CA VAL A 85 12.49 -4.86 -25.33
C VAL A 85 13.94 -4.52 -25.66
N ALA A 86 14.14 -3.86 -26.81
CA ALA A 86 15.42 -3.29 -27.19
C ALA A 86 15.92 -2.28 -26.14
N GLY A 87 17.22 -2.32 -25.82
CA GLY A 87 17.84 -1.46 -24.78
C GLY A 87 17.94 -2.11 -23.40
N ILE A 88 17.28 -3.25 -23.17
CA ILE A 88 17.55 -4.13 -22.03
C ILE A 88 18.71 -5.07 -22.39
N MET A 89 19.82 -5.00 -21.65
CA MET A 89 21.02 -5.82 -21.92
C MET A 89 21.05 -7.11 -21.08
N LEU A 90 20.50 -7.07 -19.87
CA LEU A 90 20.38 -8.21 -18.96
C LEU A 90 18.95 -8.25 -18.41
N PRO A 91 18.41 -9.44 -18.11
CA PRO A 91 17.10 -9.56 -17.49
C PRO A 91 17.00 -8.78 -16.18
N THR A 92 15.82 -8.23 -15.92
CA THR A 92 15.60 -7.48 -14.69
C THR A 92 14.18 -7.59 -14.18
N TRP A 93 13.97 -7.11 -12.96
CA TRP A 93 12.65 -6.96 -12.34
C TRP A 93 12.41 -5.49 -12.06
N ASP A 94 11.29 -4.98 -12.55
CA ASP A 94 10.76 -3.69 -12.18
C ASP A 94 9.57 -3.88 -11.23
N TYR A 95 9.41 -2.95 -10.30
CA TYR A 95 8.42 -3.06 -9.23
C TYR A 95 8.19 -1.72 -8.53
N ALA A 96 7.08 -1.62 -7.81
CA ALA A 96 6.81 -0.51 -6.90
C ALA A 96 6.49 -1.02 -5.49
N THR A 97 7.15 -0.47 -4.47
CA THR A 97 6.86 -0.74 -3.05
C THR A 97 6.88 0.52 -2.22
N VAL A 98 6.15 0.50 -1.10
CA VAL A 98 6.25 1.50 -0.03
C VAL A 98 6.58 0.80 1.28
N HIS A 99 7.66 1.23 1.92
CA HIS A 99 8.07 0.81 3.25
C HIS A 99 7.76 1.92 4.24
N ILE A 100 7.17 1.58 5.37
CA ILE A 100 6.87 2.51 6.46
C ILE A 100 7.55 2.01 7.72
N ASN A 101 8.22 2.91 8.43
CA ASN A 101 8.47 2.74 9.85
C ASN A 101 7.36 3.47 10.59
N GLY A 102 6.83 2.85 11.63
CA GLY A 102 5.75 3.47 12.38
C GLY A 102 5.64 2.98 13.81
N GLN A 103 4.81 3.71 14.56
CA GLN A 103 4.56 3.47 15.96
C GLN A 103 3.11 2.99 16.13
N LEU A 104 2.94 1.76 16.62
CA LEU A 104 1.63 1.18 16.88
C LEU A 104 0.96 1.89 18.07
N ARG A 105 -0.32 2.22 17.96
CA ARG A 105 -1.15 2.75 19.05
C ARG A 105 -2.52 2.07 19.03
N GLU A 106 -2.94 1.53 20.17
CA GLU A 106 -4.28 0.97 20.33
C GLU A 106 -5.33 2.09 20.29
N ILE A 107 -6.44 1.85 19.58
CA ILE A 107 -7.61 2.73 19.55
C ILE A 107 -8.67 2.15 20.48
N THR A 108 -8.93 2.83 21.59
CA THR A 108 -9.85 2.35 22.63
C THR A 108 -11.20 3.06 22.62
N HIS A 109 -11.25 4.34 22.24
CA HIS A 109 -12.46 5.14 22.26
C HIS A 109 -13.47 4.66 21.20
N PRO A 110 -14.76 4.45 21.54
CA PRO A 110 -15.76 3.92 20.61
C PRO A 110 -15.90 4.74 19.31
N ASP A 111 -15.93 6.07 19.42
CA ASP A 111 -16.07 6.94 18.25
C ASP A 111 -14.86 6.84 17.30
N ASP A 112 -13.66 6.69 17.84
CA ASP A 112 -12.44 6.54 17.04
C ASP A 112 -12.40 5.18 16.34
N LYS A 113 -12.87 4.10 17.01
CA LYS A 113 -13.04 2.79 16.38
C LYS A 113 -14.03 2.87 15.21
N TYR A 114 -15.13 3.57 15.42
CA TYR A 114 -16.15 3.78 14.40
C TYR A 114 -15.60 4.57 13.20
N ALA A 115 -14.92 5.69 13.45
CA ALA A 115 -14.29 6.49 12.41
C ALA A 115 -13.22 5.70 11.63
N ALA A 116 -12.42 4.88 12.31
CA ALA A 116 -11.44 4.02 11.66
C ALA A 116 -12.10 2.99 10.74
N MET A 117 -13.18 2.35 11.19
CA MET A 117 -13.95 1.42 10.36
C MET A 117 -14.59 2.14 9.16
N GLN A 118 -15.20 3.31 9.35
CA GLN A 118 -15.77 4.10 8.24
C GLN A 118 -14.71 4.44 7.19
N ARG A 119 -13.49 4.77 7.62
CA ARG A 119 -12.40 5.09 6.70
C ARG A 119 -12.02 3.88 5.85
N GLN A 120 -11.97 2.69 6.44
CA GLN A 120 -11.70 1.44 5.72
C GLN A 120 -12.83 1.08 4.75
N LEU A 121 -14.09 1.19 5.16
CA LEU A 121 -15.23 0.95 4.28
C LEU A 121 -15.22 1.88 3.07
N LYS A 122 -14.96 3.18 3.28
CA LYS A 122 -14.81 4.15 2.18
C LYS A 122 -13.70 3.78 1.20
N GLN A 123 -12.66 3.08 1.66
CA GLN A 123 -11.54 2.65 0.82
C GLN A 123 -11.85 1.34 0.07
N PHE A 124 -12.55 0.41 0.69
CA PHE A 124 -12.64 -0.98 0.22
C PHE A 124 -13.99 -1.36 -0.40
N GLU A 125 -15.07 -0.68 -0.03
CA GLU A 125 -16.40 -0.97 -0.57
C GLU A 125 -16.56 -0.49 -2.01
N SER A 126 -17.34 -1.25 -2.78
CA SER A 126 -17.68 -0.87 -4.15
C SER A 126 -18.67 0.31 -4.15
N PRO A 127 -18.49 1.31 -5.02
CA PRO A 127 -19.46 2.41 -5.17
C PRO A 127 -20.86 1.96 -5.60
N ALA A 128 -20.98 0.79 -6.25
CA ALA A 128 -22.25 0.37 -6.86
C ALA A 128 -23.29 -0.14 -5.84
N ASN A 129 -22.84 -0.76 -4.75
CA ASN A 129 -23.71 -1.28 -3.70
C ASN A 129 -22.87 -1.50 -2.42
N PRO A 130 -22.49 -0.42 -1.73
CA PRO A 130 -21.59 -0.52 -0.59
C PRO A 130 -22.29 -1.18 0.60
N TRP A 131 -21.56 -2.00 1.34
CA TRP A 131 -21.96 -2.35 2.70
C TRP A 131 -21.74 -1.16 3.63
N GLU A 132 -22.74 -0.84 4.46
CA GLU A 132 -22.67 0.28 5.40
C GLU A 132 -22.90 -0.18 6.84
N MET A 133 -22.20 0.45 7.79
CA MET A 133 -22.42 0.17 9.21
C MET A 133 -23.83 0.51 9.68
N SER A 134 -24.52 1.45 9.01
CA SER A 134 -25.92 1.82 9.27
C SER A 134 -26.89 0.63 9.12
N MET A 135 -26.48 -0.44 8.44
CA MET A 135 -27.25 -1.69 8.31
C MET A 135 -27.25 -2.53 9.60
N LEU A 136 -26.43 -2.19 10.60
CA LEU A 136 -26.38 -2.83 11.91
C LEU A 136 -26.91 -1.87 12.99
N SER A 137 -27.52 -2.43 14.03
CA SER A 137 -27.84 -1.67 15.24
C SER A 137 -26.58 -1.32 16.04
N GLU A 138 -26.63 -0.25 16.83
CA GLU A 138 -25.54 0.16 17.72
C GLU A 138 -25.08 -0.98 18.65
N ASN A 139 -26.02 -1.78 19.17
CA ASN A 139 -25.73 -2.94 20.01
C ASN A 139 -24.96 -4.04 19.26
N GLN A 140 -25.29 -4.28 17.98
CA GLN A 140 -24.55 -5.24 17.15
C GLN A 140 -23.12 -4.74 16.89
N ILE A 141 -22.97 -3.45 16.55
CA ILE A 141 -21.66 -2.83 16.31
C ILE A 141 -20.79 -2.91 17.57
N ALA A 142 -21.32 -2.50 18.73
CA ALA A 142 -20.59 -2.55 20.00
C ALA A 142 -20.13 -3.98 20.33
N LYS A 143 -20.98 -4.99 20.10
CA LYS A 143 -20.65 -6.41 20.31
C LYS A 143 -19.57 -6.93 19.35
N LEU A 144 -19.55 -6.49 18.10
CA LEU A 144 -18.51 -6.85 17.14
C LEU A 144 -17.20 -6.15 17.49
N PHE A 145 -17.25 -4.87 17.78
CA PHE A 145 -16.07 -4.05 18.08
C PHE A 145 -15.38 -4.45 19.39
N SER A 146 -16.11 -5.03 20.35
CA SER A 146 -15.51 -5.56 21.57
C SER A 146 -14.63 -6.81 21.33
N GLN A 147 -14.78 -7.46 20.18
CA GLN A 147 -13.99 -8.63 19.77
C GLN A 147 -12.82 -8.27 18.85
N LEU A 148 -12.62 -6.97 18.60
CA LEU A 148 -11.60 -6.47 17.69
C LEU A 148 -10.63 -5.54 18.43
N PHE A 149 -9.36 -5.73 18.13
CA PHE A 149 -8.30 -4.79 18.44
C PHE A 149 -8.20 -3.78 17.31
N PHE A 150 -8.66 -2.56 17.55
CA PHE A 150 -8.46 -1.44 16.63
C PHE A 150 -7.16 -0.73 16.95
N PHE A 151 -6.45 -0.30 15.92
CA PHE A 151 -5.18 0.37 16.09
C PHE A 151 -4.90 1.37 14.97
N SER A 152 -3.99 2.30 15.29
CA SER A 152 -3.33 3.15 14.32
C SER A 152 -1.83 2.87 14.32
N ILE A 153 -1.18 3.13 13.20
CA ILE A 153 0.28 3.15 13.08
C ILE A 153 0.65 4.56 12.65
N GLU A 154 1.25 5.32 13.57
CA GLU A 154 1.77 6.65 13.28
C GLU A 154 3.00 6.53 12.37
N ILE A 155 2.95 7.18 11.21
CA ILE A 155 3.98 7.08 10.18
C ILE A 155 5.14 7.99 10.59
N THR A 156 6.28 7.39 10.95
CA THR A 156 7.49 8.14 11.32
C THR A 156 8.46 8.30 10.15
N LEU A 157 8.45 7.34 9.23
CA LEU A 157 9.19 7.41 7.97
C LEU A 157 8.44 6.62 6.90
N MET A 158 8.37 7.18 5.69
CA MET A 158 7.84 6.51 4.51
C MET A 158 8.90 6.54 3.41
N THR A 159 9.24 5.37 2.87
CA THR A 159 10.24 5.19 1.81
C THR A 159 9.62 4.45 0.63
N GLY A 160 9.57 5.08 -0.54
CA GLY A 160 9.13 4.44 -1.78
C GLY A 160 10.30 3.88 -2.60
N THR A 161 10.11 2.67 -3.16
CA THR A 161 11.03 2.10 -4.15
C THR A 161 10.27 1.80 -5.44
N PHE A 162 10.42 2.66 -6.43
CA PHE A 162 9.78 2.51 -7.73
C PHE A 162 10.90 2.24 -8.73
N LYS A 163 11.24 0.97 -8.94
CA LYS A 163 12.25 0.58 -9.93
C LYS A 163 11.54 0.38 -11.26
N LEU A 164 11.70 1.34 -12.16
CA LEU A 164 10.98 1.47 -13.43
C LEU A 164 11.96 1.75 -14.57
N SER A 165 13.09 1.04 -14.58
CA SER A 165 14.15 1.15 -15.59
C SER A 165 14.61 2.60 -15.88
N GLN A 166 14.69 3.47 -14.86
CA GLN A 166 15.06 4.89 -15.00
C GLN A 166 16.49 5.11 -15.54
N ASN A 167 17.33 4.08 -15.49
CA ASN A 167 18.65 4.07 -16.09
C ASN A 167 18.65 3.81 -17.61
N LYS A 168 17.48 3.64 -18.23
CA LYS A 168 17.31 3.46 -19.67
C LYS A 168 16.87 4.75 -20.35
N ASN A 169 17.12 4.85 -21.65
CA ASN A 169 16.65 5.97 -22.45
C ASN A 169 15.11 5.98 -22.57
N ASN A 170 14.56 7.09 -23.05
CA ASN A 170 13.12 7.28 -23.13
C ASN A 170 12.43 6.23 -24.02
N ASP A 171 13.02 5.91 -25.18
CA ASP A 171 12.43 4.95 -26.13
C ASP A 171 12.30 3.56 -25.52
N THR A 172 13.34 3.10 -24.81
CA THR A 172 13.31 1.84 -24.07
C THR A 172 12.20 1.86 -23.01
N ARG A 173 12.09 2.95 -22.24
CA ARG A 173 11.07 3.08 -21.20
C ARG A 173 9.66 3.11 -21.77
N GLN A 174 9.46 3.74 -22.92
CA GLN A 174 8.17 3.74 -23.63
C GLN A 174 7.82 2.35 -24.17
N ALA A 175 8.80 1.62 -24.69
CA ALA A 175 8.61 0.24 -25.14
C ALA A 175 8.25 -0.69 -23.98
N ILE A 176 8.88 -0.53 -22.80
CA ILE A 176 8.49 -1.26 -21.58
C ILE A 176 7.05 -0.91 -21.19
N ALA A 177 6.70 0.38 -21.14
CA ALA A 177 5.36 0.82 -20.78
C ALA A 177 4.28 0.18 -21.69
N HIS A 178 4.52 0.17 -23.00
CA HIS A 178 3.63 -0.46 -23.97
C HIS A 178 3.56 -1.98 -23.81
N LEU A 179 4.69 -2.66 -23.60
CA LEU A 179 4.72 -4.10 -23.32
C LEU A 179 3.85 -4.42 -22.09
N LEU A 180 4.00 -3.67 -21.00
CA LEU A 180 3.23 -3.89 -19.78
C LEU A 180 1.74 -3.62 -19.97
N GLU A 181 1.38 -2.57 -20.72
CA GLU A 181 -0.01 -2.25 -21.05
C GLU A 181 -0.67 -3.35 -21.88
N THR A 182 0.01 -3.86 -22.92
CA THR A 182 -0.52 -4.97 -23.75
C THR A 182 -0.67 -6.27 -22.98
N GLN A 183 0.13 -6.48 -21.94
CA GLN A 183 0.01 -7.61 -21.02
C GLN A 183 -1.04 -7.40 -19.92
N GLY A 184 -1.69 -6.23 -19.86
CA GLY A 184 -2.60 -5.88 -18.76
C GLY A 184 -1.91 -5.77 -17.40
N ASN A 185 -0.58 -5.57 -17.37
CA ASN A 185 0.17 -5.45 -16.12
C ASN A 185 -0.04 -4.04 -15.53
N PRO A 186 -0.52 -3.91 -14.27
CA PRO A 186 -0.78 -2.62 -13.63
C PRO A 186 0.47 -1.73 -13.46
N LEU A 187 1.68 -2.28 -13.54
CA LEU A 187 2.92 -1.52 -13.47
C LEU A 187 3.04 -0.48 -14.60
N SER A 188 2.36 -0.71 -15.73
CA SER A 188 2.28 0.23 -16.87
C SER A 188 1.85 1.64 -16.47
N ARG A 189 0.92 1.79 -15.52
CA ARG A 189 0.43 3.10 -15.07
C ARG A 189 1.53 3.95 -14.42
N TYR A 190 2.46 3.32 -13.69
CA TYR A 190 3.55 4.01 -13.01
C TYR A 190 4.60 4.49 -14.02
N TYR A 191 4.78 3.74 -15.10
CA TYR A 191 5.56 4.18 -16.27
C TYR A 191 4.94 5.40 -16.95
N GLN A 192 3.63 5.41 -17.15
CA GLN A 192 2.88 6.51 -17.77
C GLN A 192 2.97 7.80 -16.94
N GLN A 193 2.74 7.72 -15.61
CA GLN A 193 2.90 8.84 -14.67
C GLN A 193 4.30 9.47 -14.73
N LYS A 194 5.35 8.65 -14.88
CA LYS A 194 6.76 9.10 -14.91
C LYS A 194 7.27 9.51 -16.30
N THR A 195 6.48 9.32 -17.36
CA THR A 195 6.83 9.70 -18.74
C THR A 195 5.96 10.84 -19.27
N GLY A 196 4.98 11.32 -18.48
CA GLY A 196 4.12 12.44 -18.86
C GLY A 196 2.99 12.08 -19.82
N ARG A 197 2.77 10.79 -20.12
CA ARG A 197 1.56 10.34 -20.82
C ARG A 197 0.49 10.03 -19.79
N SER A 198 -0.63 10.74 -19.82
CA SER A 198 -1.84 10.34 -19.10
C SER A 198 -2.32 9.00 -19.67
N ALA A 199 -2.74 8.08 -18.81
CA ALA A 199 -3.45 6.87 -19.27
C ALA A 199 -4.63 7.28 -20.16
N PRO A 200 -4.90 6.58 -21.28
CA PRO A 200 -6.14 6.80 -22.01
C PRO A 200 -7.29 6.52 -21.03
N ARG A 201 -8.19 7.50 -20.85
CA ARG A 201 -9.44 7.30 -20.10
C ARG A 201 -10.12 6.10 -20.75
N SER A 202 -10.31 5.03 -19.98
CA SER A 202 -11.16 3.91 -20.37
C SER A 202 -12.50 4.48 -20.81
N ALA A 203 -12.84 4.28 -22.09
CA ALA A 203 -14.15 4.65 -22.63
C ALA A 203 -15.20 3.86 -21.83
N GLN A 204 -16.17 4.60 -21.30
CA GLN A 204 -17.40 4.06 -20.69
C GLN A 204 -18.22 3.29 -21.71
#